data_AF-A0A935GRE4-F1
#
_entry.id   AF-A0A935GRE4-F1
#
_cell.length_a   1.000
_cell.length_b   1.000
_cell.length_c   1.000
_cell.angle_alpha   90.00
_cell.angle_beta   90.00
_cell.angle_gamma   90.00
#
_symmetry.space_group_name_H-M   'P 1'
#
loop_
_entity.id
_entity.type
_entity.pdbx_description
1 polymer ?
#
loop_
_entity_poly.entity_id
_entity_poly.type
_entity_poly.pdbx_seq_one_letter_code
_entity_poly.pdbx_strand_id
1 'polypeptide(L)'
;MATRIGKLSKSVLESGQHICVLAVRIRIAPLGRSTLTFASAAAASEETLHAVLDKHLQYSHIQRASLMSATLAGIRLRALDISAEQFAALQSMNTALLWSVVRPQRQELSGRGSVLPLPVCDRRLLWRFGISGERPILLVSVGIVQGTGLLRSLAKALRLWAWSGLACDMIVLNFEPNSYLMNLQREIDTIRERLAGDAVTSATPTALHLLRAQELTKEEISTLHTLARVHINADGRPLTHHLQEWIASHEAALLERDNNDPVRAASASSRRAITATTGAFDPRTGGFAFRVSETVRPMRPWSNVLANPDFGCVLTESGGGYSWAGNSRLHQITPWSNDPVSDPSGEWWLLQDSRSGVLWSLTPNAWGDASSGYQVTHAQGSTRISHIRGGLSVEVTFCVGQESAIKSVRIALHNTSERTKRLRLLGLVEWIMGAQRSERNTCLTSMQHISGMQGRSTNLLCTQLAQDGGFGGSTAFLSLGQALSDVDGNVDWTLRPPGVLQHPGQLVVPRNLGERIGEGLDPVPPSPSPSDGCWRTRRIRLQPWTCSHIDSCLRNLDGRFRSKRLKA
;
A
#
# COMPACT_ATOMS: atom_id res chain seq x y z
N MET A 1 35.27 -13.10 16.56
CA MET A 1 35.03 -12.36 17.82
C MET A 1 33.55 -12.47 18.13
N ALA A 2 33.17 -13.34 19.06
CA ALA A 2 31.80 -13.42 19.56
C ALA A 2 31.63 -12.31 20.61
N THR A 3 31.35 -11.10 20.16
CA THR A 3 31.11 -9.99 21.08
C THR A 3 29.67 -10.10 21.57
N ARG A 4 29.50 -10.49 22.84
CA ARG A 4 28.22 -10.43 23.56
C ARG A 4 27.87 -8.95 23.71
N ILE A 5 27.16 -8.38 22.72
CA ILE A 5 26.62 -7.03 22.84
C ILE A 5 25.52 -7.10 23.90
N GLY A 6 25.70 -6.28 24.95
CA GLY A 6 25.06 -6.44 26.24
C GLY A 6 23.53 -6.38 26.24
N LYS A 7 22.98 -6.92 27.33
CA LYS A 7 21.60 -6.78 27.82
C LYS A 7 20.87 -5.58 27.20
N LEU A 8 20.01 -5.84 26.23
CA LEU A 8 18.86 -4.98 25.98
C LEU A 8 17.96 -5.09 27.22
N SER A 9 17.61 -3.94 27.78
CA SER A 9 16.84 -3.80 29.01
C SER A 9 15.61 -4.70 29.02
N LYS A 10 15.41 -5.41 30.15
CA LYS A 10 14.14 -6.06 30.51
C LYS A 10 13.04 -4.99 30.58
N SER A 11 12.33 -4.78 29.48
CA SER A 11 11.00 -4.21 29.50
C SER A 11 10.15 -5.07 28.58
N VAL A 12 9.32 -5.91 29.21
CA VAL A 12 8.22 -6.60 28.53
C VAL A 12 7.33 -5.51 27.96
N LEU A 13 7.34 -5.38 26.63
CA LEU A 13 6.43 -4.50 25.91
C LEU A 13 5.48 -5.42 25.15
N GLU A 14 4.28 -5.57 25.72
CA GLU A 14 3.18 -6.27 25.08
C GLU A 14 2.63 -5.43 23.92
N SER A 15 2.36 -6.13 22.81
CA SER A 15 1.59 -5.72 21.63
C SER A 15 2.30 -4.97 20.49
N GLY A 16 2.14 -5.53 19.29
CA GLY A 16 2.02 -4.80 18.02
C GLY A 16 3.31 -4.41 17.29
N GLN A 17 3.69 -5.20 16.29
CA GLN A 17 4.62 -4.85 15.20
C GLN A 17 5.92 -4.11 15.63
N HIS A 18 6.78 -4.82 16.35
CA HIS A 18 8.10 -4.32 16.73
C HIS A 18 9.07 -4.37 15.54
N ILE A 19 9.41 -3.21 15.00
CA ILE A 19 10.53 -3.10 14.04
C ILE A 19 11.83 -3.08 14.83
N CYS A 20 12.65 -4.13 14.69
CA CYS A 20 13.98 -4.21 15.28
C CYS A 20 15.02 -3.78 14.23
N VAL A 21 15.80 -2.74 14.53
CA VAL A 21 16.94 -2.31 13.70
C VAL A 21 18.24 -2.68 14.39
N LEU A 22 19.04 -3.53 13.75
CA LEU A 22 20.35 -3.95 14.24
C LEU A 22 21.45 -3.41 13.32
N ALA A 23 22.39 -2.65 13.87
CA ALA A 23 23.49 -2.04 13.11
C ALA A 23 24.85 -2.45 13.69
N VAL A 24 25.76 -2.91 12.84
CA VAL A 24 27.14 -3.30 13.22
C VAL A 24 28.12 -2.59 12.30
N ARG A 25 29.10 -1.89 12.89
CA ARG A 25 30.21 -1.25 12.14
C ARG A 25 31.40 -2.20 12.11
N ILE A 26 31.95 -2.47 10.93
CA ILE A 26 33.05 -3.42 10.73
C ILE A 26 34.16 -2.72 9.98
N ARG A 27 35.41 -2.97 10.41
CA ARG A 27 36.61 -2.51 9.72
C ARG A 27 37.26 -3.73 9.05
N ILE A 28 37.33 -3.72 7.73
CA ILE A 28 37.94 -4.79 6.92
C ILE A 28 39.28 -4.27 6.40
N ALA A 29 40.36 -5.03 6.61
CA ALA A 29 41.69 -4.69 6.08
C ALA A 29 41.77 -4.97 4.56
N PRO A 30 42.76 -4.44 3.82
CA PRO A 30 42.98 -4.78 2.41
C PRO A 30 43.09 -6.31 2.22
N LEU A 31 42.41 -6.86 1.21
CA LEU A 31 42.27 -8.31 0.97
C LEU A 31 41.63 -9.11 2.12
N GLY A 32 41.11 -8.44 3.16
CA GLY A 32 40.40 -9.06 4.26
C GLY A 32 38.97 -9.45 3.89
N ARG A 33 38.49 -10.57 4.45
CA ARG A 33 37.09 -10.99 4.35
C ARG A 33 36.50 -11.04 5.75
N SER A 34 35.34 -10.42 5.94
CA SER A 34 34.52 -10.59 7.14
C SER A 34 33.19 -11.20 6.76
N THR A 35 32.68 -12.13 7.56
CA THR A 35 31.37 -12.74 7.35
C THR A 35 30.55 -12.51 8.60
N LEU A 36 29.38 -11.90 8.41
CA LEU A 36 28.40 -11.68 9.45
C LEU A 36 27.26 -12.68 9.28
N THR A 37 26.73 -13.13 10.41
CA THR A 37 25.49 -13.90 10.42
C THR A 37 24.51 -13.18 11.33
N PHE A 38 23.35 -12.85 10.77
CA PHE A 38 22.21 -12.39 11.53
C PHE A 38 21.30 -13.58 11.78
N ALA A 39 20.92 -13.80 13.03
CA ALA A 39 19.99 -14.85 13.42
C ALA A 39 18.85 -14.20 14.21
N SER A 40 17.63 -14.51 13.80
CA SER A 40 16.42 -14.16 14.52
C SER A 40 15.82 -15.45 15.08
N ALA A 41 15.50 -15.47 16.37
CA ALA A 41 14.90 -16.61 17.03
C ALA A 41 13.65 -16.16 17.78
N ALA A 42 12.63 -17.02 17.78
CA ALA A 42 11.40 -16.85 18.55
C ALA A 42 11.11 -18.17 19.25
N ALA A 43 10.66 -18.10 20.51
CA ALA A 43 10.25 -19.28 21.26
C ALA A 43 9.13 -18.92 22.24
N ALA A 44 8.30 -19.89 22.60
CA ALA A 44 7.18 -19.69 23.53
C ALA A 44 7.65 -19.49 24.98
N SER A 45 8.88 -19.89 25.32
CA SER A 45 9.47 -19.68 26.65
C SER A 45 10.83 -19.00 26.56
N GLU A 46 11.10 -18.11 27.51
CA GLU A 46 12.36 -17.36 27.60
C GLU A 46 13.58 -18.29 27.74
N GLU A 47 13.46 -19.38 28.49
CA GLU A 47 14.54 -20.36 28.70
C GLU A 47 14.93 -21.06 27.40
N THR A 48 13.95 -21.51 26.62
CA THR A 48 14.22 -22.13 25.30
C THR A 48 14.85 -21.13 24.34
N LEU A 49 14.43 -19.86 24.37
CA LEU A 49 15.03 -18.82 23.55
C LEU A 49 16.50 -18.60 23.90
N HIS A 50 16.84 -18.51 25.19
CA HIS A 50 18.23 -18.38 25.65
C HIS A 50 19.09 -19.58 25.23
N ALA A 51 18.58 -20.81 25.36
CA ALA A 51 19.30 -22.00 24.93
C ALA A 51 19.58 -22.01 23.41
N VAL A 52 18.60 -21.57 22.60
CA VAL A 52 18.77 -21.43 21.14
C VAL A 52 19.79 -20.32 20.83
N LEU A 53 19.72 -19.18 21.51
CA LEU A 53 20.68 -18.09 21.36
C LEU A 53 22.10 -18.56 21.68
N ASP A 54 22.32 -19.17 22.83
CA ASP A 54 23.65 -19.64 23.25
C ASP A 54 24.23 -20.68 22.27
N LYS A 55 23.38 -21.59 21.77
CA LYS A 55 23.77 -22.55 20.72
C LYS A 55 24.21 -21.85 19.44
N HIS A 56 23.47 -20.83 18.99
CA HIS A 56 23.73 -20.15 17.72
C HIS A 56 24.70 -18.96 17.80
N LEU A 57 25.22 -18.64 18.99
CA LEU A 57 26.37 -17.72 19.14
C LEU A 57 27.67 -18.34 18.61
N GLN A 58 27.75 -19.67 18.53
CA GLN A 58 28.92 -20.37 17.99
C GLN A 58 28.81 -20.57 16.48
N TYR A 59 29.87 -20.19 15.76
CA TYR A 59 29.93 -20.28 14.30
C TYR A 59 29.76 -21.71 13.77
N SER A 60 30.30 -22.72 14.46
CA SER A 60 30.17 -24.14 14.10
C SER A 60 28.71 -24.60 14.05
N HIS A 61 27.89 -24.16 14.99
CA HIS A 61 26.46 -24.49 15.03
C HIS A 61 25.67 -23.78 13.93
N ILE A 62 26.05 -22.54 13.58
CA ILE A 62 25.49 -21.83 12.41
C ILE A 62 25.80 -22.60 11.13
N GLN A 63 27.06 -22.97 10.91
CA GLN A 63 27.46 -23.72 9.72
C GLN A 63 26.71 -25.05 9.62
N ARG A 64 26.63 -25.80 10.73
CA ARG A 64 25.91 -27.07 10.77
C ARG A 64 24.42 -26.89 10.50
N ALA A 65 23.78 -25.88 11.09
CA ALA A 65 22.36 -25.60 10.87
C ALA A 65 22.08 -25.20 9.41
N SER A 66 22.93 -24.36 8.81
CA SER A 66 22.83 -23.97 7.40
C SER A 66 22.99 -25.17 6.47
N LEU A 67 24.00 -26.01 6.70
CA LEU A 67 24.21 -27.28 5.97
C LEU A 67 23.00 -28.20 6.11
N MET A 68 22.51 -28.44 7.33
CA MET A 68 21.34 -29.29 7.57
C MET A 68 20.09 -28.74 6.87
N SER A 69 19.87 -27.42 6.93
CA SER A 69 18.75 -26.77 6.22
C SER A 69 18.86 -26.96 4.71
N ALA A 70 20.06 -26.76 4.14
CA ALA A 70 20.31 -26.96 2.71
C ALA A 70 20.11 -28.43 2.30
N THR A 71 20.58 -29.39 3.11
CA THR A 71 20.38 -30.82 2.87
C THR A 71 18.90 -31.20 2.94
N LEU A 72 18.16 -30.76 3.97
CA LEU A 72 16.73 -31.05 4.12
C LEU A 72 15.90 -30.43 2.99
N ALA A 73 16.20 -29.19 2.60
CA ALA A 73 15.58 -28.55 1.44
C ALA A 73 15.89 -29.32 0.15
N GLY A 74 17.15 -29.72 -0.07
CA GLY A 74 17.56 -30.49 -1.24
C GLY A 74 16.87 -31.87 -1.33
N ILE A 75 16.74 -32.59 -0.21
CA ILE A 75 16.01 -33.86 -0.15
C ILE A 75 14.54 -33.65 -0.56
N ARG A 76 13.90 -32.59 -0.04
CA ARG A 76 12.49 -32.28 -0.37
C ARG A 76 12.29 -31.88 -1.82
N LEU A 77 13.14 -31.00 -2.35
CA LEU A 77 13.05 -30.59 -3.75
C LEU A 77 13.20 -31.79 -4.70
N ARG A 78 14.09 -32.74 -4.38
CA ARG A 78 14.20 -34.00 -5.11
C ARG A 78 12.96 -34.89 -4.96
N ALA A 79 12.41 -35.01 -3.75
CA ALA A 79 11.20 -35.81 -3.50
C ALA A 79 9.96 -35.25 -4.23
N LEU A 80 9.88 -33.93 -4.38
CA LEU A 80 8.82 -33.25 -5.14
C LEU A 80 9.14 -33.12 -6.63
N ASP A 81 10.33 -33.55 -7.07
CA ASP A 81 10.82 -33.40 -8.44
C ASP A 81 10.74 -31.94 -8.93
N ILE A 82 11.21 -31.01 -8.10
CA ILE A 82 11.27 -29.57 -8.39
C ILE A 82 12.73 -29.22 -8.74
N SER A 83 12.94 -28.70 -9.95
CA SER A 83 14.27 -28.24 -10.38
C SER A 83 14.69 -26.95 -9.67
N ALA A 84 15.99 -26.63 -9.65
CA ALA A 84 16.48 -25.38 -9.04
C ALA A 84 15.90 -24.13 -9.72
N GLU A 85 15.74 -24.17 -11.05
CA GLU A 85 15.13 -23.09 -11.83
C GLU A 85 13.64 -22.91 -11.48
N GLN A 86 12.89 -24.02 -11.39
CA GLN A 86 11.49 -23.98 -10.95
C GLN A 86 11.37 -23.47 -9.52
N PHE A 87 12.25 -23.87 -8.62
CA PHE A 87 12.23 -23.39 -7.23
C PHE A 87 12.49 -21.89 -7.15
N ALA A 88 13.46 -21.37 -7.89
CA ALA A 88 13.71 -19.92 -7.97
C ALA A 88 12.47 -19.18 -8.50
N ALA A 89 11.81 -19.73 -9.51
CA ALA A 89 10.55 -19.21 -10.01
C ALA A 89 9.45 -19.18 -8.93
N LEU A 90 9.26 -20.28 -8.20
CA LEU A 90 8.29 -20.33 -7.11
C LEU A 90 8.58 -19.29 -6.01
N GLN A 91 9.84 -18.99 -5.71
CA GLN A 91 10.18 -17.95 -4.73
C GLN A 91 9.74 -16.55 -5.17
N SER A 92 9.90 -16.19 -6.44
CA SER A 92 9.38 -14.90 -6.92
C SER A 92 7.84 -14.88 -6.91
N MET A 93 7.19 -16.00 -7.23
CA MET A 93 5.73 -16.12 -7.12
C MET A 93 5.24 -16.03 -5.67
N ASN A 94 5.98 -16.56 -4.68
CA ASN A 94 5.65 -16.41 -3.26
C ASN A 94 5.57 -14.92 -2.88
N THR A 95 6.45 -14.10 -3.44
CA THR A 95 6.42 -12.65 -3.22
C THR A 95 5.11 -12.06 -3.74
N ALA A 96 4.65 -12.49 -4.91
CA ALA A 96 3.37 -12.04 -5.49
C ALA A 96 2.13 -12.52 -4.74
N LEU A 97 2.19 -13.69 -4.09
CA LEU A 97 1.08 -14.23 -3.30
C LEU A 97 0.99 -13.60 -1.91
N LEU A 98 2.14 -13.38 -1.25
CA LEU A 98 2.20 -12.85 0.10
C LEU A 98 2.07 -11.32 0.14
N TRP A 99 2.62 -10.63 -0.87
CA TRP A 99 2.57 -9.18 -0.95
C TRP A 99 1.55 -8.75 -2.00
N SER A 100 0.87 -7.63 -1.75
CA SER A 100 0.14 -6.94 -2.81
C SER A 100 1.16 -6.41 -3.82
N VAL A 101 1.40 -7.18 -4.90
CA VAL A 101 2.24 -6.75 -6.03
C VAL A 101 1.40 -5.97 -7.04
N VAL A 102 2.02 -5.07 -7.82
CA VAL A 102 1.35 -4.37 -8.93
C VAL A 102 0.75 -5.42 -9.82
N ARG A 103 -0.41 -5.12 -10.37
CA ARG A 103 -0.92 -5.85 -11.51
C ARG A 103 -0.62 -5.06 -12.78
N PRO A 104 0.60 -5.18 -13.38
CA PRO A 104 0.95 -4.41 -14.57
C PRO A 104 0.07 -4.77 -15.78
N GLN A 105 -0.58 -5.94 -15.77
CA GLN A 105 -1.24 -6.55 -16.92
C GLN A 105 -2.76 -6.57 -16.88
N ARG A 106 -3.42 -5.89 -15.94
CA ARG A 106 -4.87 -5.66 -16.10
C ARG A 106 -5.02 -4.57 -17.14
N GLN A 107 -5.10 -5.06 -18.38
CA GLN A 107 -5.35 -4.40 -19.65
C GLN A 107 -5.82 -2.97 -19.41
N GLU A 108 -4.99 -1.99 -19.80
CA GLU A 108 -5.42 -0.60 -19.92
C GLU A 108 -6.78 -0.64 -20.60
N LEU A 109 -7.84 -0.38 -19.82
CA LEU A 109 -9.18 -0.14 -20.34
C LEU A 109 -9.08 1.15 -21.13
N SER A 110 -8.53 0.98 -22.33
CA SER A 110 -8.29 1.98 -23.35
C SER A 110 -9.66 2.38 -23.84
N GLY A 111 -10.25 3.30 -23.10
CA GLY A 111 -11.55 3.85 -23.33
C GLY A 111 -11.63 5.19 -22.60
N ARG A 112 -11.03 6.22 -23.19
CA ARG A 112 -11.35 7.61 -22.85
C ARG A 112 -12.86 7.78 -22.93
N GLY A 113 -13.53 7.81 -21.78
CA GLY A 113 -14.91 8.29 -21.64
C GLY A 113 -16.04 7.27 -21.69
N SER A 114 -15.79 5.95 -21.72
CA SER A 114 -16.89 4.97 -21.57
C SER A 114 -16.95 4.45 -20.15
N VAL A 115 -17.99 4.84 -19.40
CA VAL A 115 -18.36 4.24 -18.11
C VAL A 115 -18.85 2.82 -18.40
N LEU A 116 -17.93 1.86 -18.56
CA LEU A 116 -18.30 0.46 -18.48
C LEU A 116 -18.90 0.22 -17.08
N PRO A 117 -19.96 -0.60 -16.97
CA PRO A 117 -20.51 -0.93 -15.67
C PRO A 117 -19.41 -1.54 -14.79
N LEU A 118 -19.33 -1.06 -13.55
CA LEU A 118 -18.34 -1.52 -12.59
C LEU A 118 -18.40 -3.05 -12.47
N PRO A 119 -17.26 -3.75 -12.55
CA PRO A 119 -17.23 -5.19 -12.34
C PRO A 119 -17.74 -5.51 -10.93
N VAL A 120 -18.69 -6.45 -10.83
CA VAL A 120 -19.20 -6.92 -9.54
C VAL A 120 -18.16 -7.82 -8.88
N CYS A 121 -17.85 -7.55 -7.61
CA CYS A 121 -17.00 -8.40 -6.79
C CYS A 121 -17.74 -8.73 -5.50
N ASP A 122 -18.19 -9.98 -5.34
CA ASP A 122 -18.74 -10.46 -4.08
C ASP A 122 -18.20 -11.86 -3.76
N ARG A 123 -17.44 -11.97 -2.66
CA ARG A 123 -16.85 -13.23 -2.18
C ARG A 123 -17.90 -14.31 -1.94
N ARG A 124 -19.13 -13.92 -1.58
CA ARG A 124 -20.24 -14.86 -1.31
C ARG A 124 -20.62 -15.70 -2.51
N LEU A 125 -20.43 -15.18 -3.73
CA LEU A 125 -20.67 -15.92 -4.97
C LEU A 125 -19.74 -17.13 -5.09
N LEU A 126 -18.56 -17.08 -4.46
CA LEU A 126 -17.58 -18.16 -4.52
C LEU A 126 -17.83 -19.27 -3.50
N TRP A 127 -18.63 -19.01 -2.45
CA TRP A 127 -18.85 -19.95 -1.36
C TRP A 127 -19.54 -21.24 -1.80
N ARG A 128 -20.37 -21.17 -2.86
CA ARG A 128 -20.99 -22.37 -3.45
C ARG A 128 -19.98 -23.38 -3.99
N PHE A 129 -18.76 -22.93 -4.28
CA PHE A 129 -17.64 -23.75 -4.75
C PHE A 129 -16.67 -24.16 -3.62
N GLY A 130 -17.01 -23.83 -2.36
CA GLY A 130 -16.14 -24.05 -1.21
C GLY A 130 -14.92 -23.13 -1.16
N ILE A 131 -14.95 -22.01 -1.89
CA ILE A 131 -13.84 -21.05 -1.95
C ILE A 131 -14.18 -19.89 -1.02
N SER A 132 -13.37 -19.67 0.02
CA SER A 132 -13.64 -18.62 1.02
C SER A 132 -13.46 -17.20 0.47
N GLY A 133 -12.46 -16.98 -0.39
CA GLY A 133 -12.10 -15.67 -0.93
C GLY A 133 -11.15 -14.85 -0.04
N GLU A 134 -10.85 -15.30 1.19
CA GLU A 134 -9.90 -14.64 2.10
C GLU A 134 -8.43 -14.97 1.79
N ARG A 135 -8.18 -16.20 1.32
CA ARG A 135 -6.83 -16.65 0.99
C ARG A 135 -6.37 -16.04 -0.34
N PRO A 136 -5.07 -15.80 -0.54
CA PRO A 136 -4.53 -15.43 -1.84
C PRO A 136 -4.96 -16.44 -2.92
N ILE A 137 -5.58 -15.93 -3.99
CA ILE A 137 -6.03 -16.76 -5.11
C ILE A 137 -5.00 -16.75 -6.23
N LEU A 138 -4.57 -17.94 -6.65
CA LEU A 138 -3.84 -18.17 -7.89
C LEU A 138 -4.84 -18.65 -8.95
N LEU A 139 -5.13 -17.82 -9.94
CA LEU A 139 -6.08 -18.14 -11.00
C LEU A 139 -5.34 -18.66 -12.23
N VAL A 140 -5.68 -19.87 -12.68
CA VAL A 140 -5.07 -20.49 -13.86
C VAL A 140 -6.15 -20.77 -14.89
N SER A 141 -6.05 -20.13 -16.06
CA SER A 141 -6.93 -20.39 -17.19
C SER A 141 -6.33 -21.47 -18.08
N VAL A 142 -7.06 -22.54 -18.40
CA VAL A 142 -6.58 -23.63 -19.26
C VAL A 142 -7.64 -23.99 -20.29
N GLY A 143 -7.26 -24.03 -21.56
CA GLY A 143 -8.14 -24.46 -22.66
C GLY A 143 -7.60 -25.64 -23.49
N ILE A 144 -6.34 -26.03 -23.27
CA ILE A 144 -5.66 -27.06 -24.06
C ILE A 144 -4.92 -28.07 -23.18
N VAL A 145 -4.76 -29.31 -23.67
CA VAL A 145 -4.12 -30.42 -22.92
C VAL A 145 -2.63 -30.16 -22.68
N GLN A 146 -1.96 -29.42 -23.58
CA GLN A 146 -0.55 -29.04 -23.42
C GLN A 146 -0.33 -28.19 -22.16
N GLY A 147 -1.35 -27.45 -21.70
CA GLY A 147 -1.30 -26.67 -20.45
C GLY A 147 -1.21 -27.51 -19.17
N THR A 148 -1.43 -28.83 -19.23
CA THR A 148 -1.33 -29.73 -18.06
C THR A 148 0.08 -29.82 -17.48
N GLY A 149 1.13 -29.52 -18.28
CA GLY A 149 2.50 -29.44 -17.79
C GLY A 149 2.66 -28.35 -16.71
N LEU A 150 2.12 -27.16 -16.97
CA LEU A 150 2.08 -26.06 -16.01
C LEU A 150 1.30 -26.44 -14.74
N LEU A 151 0.13 -27.06 -14.89
CA LEU A 151 -0.69 -27.49 -13.77
C LEU A 151 0.03 -28.51 -12.87
N ARG A 152 0.78 -29.45 -13.46
CA ARG A 152 1.61 -30.40 -12.69
C ARG A 152 2.71 -29.69 -11.91
N SER A 153 3.37 -28.69 -12.49
CA SER A 153 4.36 -27.86 -11.77
C SER A 153 3.72 -27.07 -10.62
N LEU A 154 2.53 -26.50 -10.82
CA LEU A 154 1.81 -25.79 -9.78
C LEU A 154 1.27 -26.71 -8.68
N ALA A 155 0.85 -27.93 -9.02
CA ALA A 155 0.48 -28.95 -8.03
C ALA A 155 1.68 -29.29 -7.12
N LYS A 156 2.89 -29.45 -7.69
CA LYS A 156 4.12 -29.58 -6.90
C LYS A 156 4.37 -28.37 -5.99
N ALA A 157 4.07 -27.16 -6.49
CA ALA A 157 4.18 -25.92 -5.70
C ALA A 157 3.19 -25.88 -4.52
N LEU A 158 1.93 -26.30 -4.72
CA LEU A 158 0.95 -26.39 -3.63
C LEU A 158 1.45 -27.27 -2.49
N ARG A 159 2.12 -28.40 -2.80
CA ARG A 159 2.72 -29.27 -1.77
C ARG A 159 3.86 -28.60 -1.01
N LEU A 160 4.70 -27.86 -1.74
CA LEU A 160 5.77 -27.07 -1.14
C LEU A 160 5.22 -25.99 -0.20
N TRP A 161 4.16 -25.30 -0.63
CA TRP A 161 3.49 -24.24 0.14
C TRP A 161 2.74 -24.76 1.35
N ALA A 162 2.06 -25.91 1.21
CA ALA A 162 1.42 -26.59 2.33
C ALA A 162 2.45 -26.90 3.43
N TRP A 163 3.64 -27.38 3.05
CA TRP A 163 4.72 -27.63 3.99
C TRP A 163 5.32 -26.36 4.58
N SER A 164 5.48 -25.30 3.78
CA SER A 164 6.02 -24.02 4.25
C SER A 164 4.99 -23.16 5.02
N GLY A 165 3.74 -23.60 5.14
CA GLY A 165 2.66 -22.85 5.77
C GLY A 165 2.14 -21.65 4.96
N LEU A 166 2.41 -21.59 3.65
CA LEU A 166 1.91 -20.54 2.78
C LEU A 166 0.48 -20.88 2.35
N ALA A 167 -0.49 -20.09 2.81
CA ALA A 167 -1.90 -20.28 2.45
C ALA A 167 -2.20 -19.72 1.05
N CYS A 168 -2.79 -20.53 0.18
CA CYS A 168 -3.11 -20.16 -1.20
C CYS A 168 -4.17 -21.10 -1.79
N ASP A 169 -5.20 -20.51 -2.40
CA ASP A 169 -6.21 -21.28 -3.13
C ASP A 169 -5.90 -21.16 -4.63
N MET A 170 -5.55 -22.30 -5.25
CA MET A 170 -5.36 -22.39 -6.69
C MET A 170 -6.69 -22.74 -7.36
N ILE A 171 -7.13 -21.88 -8.26
CA ILE A 171 -8.39 -22.05 -8.99
C ILE A 171 -8.06 -22.25 -10.46
N VAL A 172 -8.43 -23.41 -11.00
CA VAL A 172 -8.26 -23.76 -12.40
C VAL A 172 -9.57 -23.54 -13.13
N LEU A 173 -9.59 -22.59 -14.06
CA LEU A 173 -10.71 -22.35 -14.97
C LEU A 173 -10.50 -23.17 -16.24
N ASN A 174 -11.33 -24.19 -16.41
CA ASN A 174 -11.34 -25.04 -17.60
C ASN A 174 -12.21 -24.41 -18.70
N PHE A 175 -11.60 -24.06 -19.83
CA PHE A 175 -12.24 -23.54 -21.03
C PHE A 175 -12.44 -24.61 -22.12
N GLU A 176 -12.18 -25.89 -21.82
CA GLU A 176 -12.47 -27.00 -22.75
C GLU A 176 -13.96 -26.95 -23.15
N PRO A 177 -14.27 -26.98 -24.45
CA PRO A 177 -15.66 -27.08 -24.89
C PRO A 177 -16.26 -28.43 -24.48
N ASN A 178 -17.56 -28.47 -24.22
CA ASN A 178 -18.25 -29.70 -23.86
C ASN A 178 -18.09 -30.73 -25.00
N SER A 179 -17.32 -31.79 -24.73
CA SER A 179 -17.02 -32.90 -25.64
C SER A 179 -17.20 -34.20 -24.88
N TYR A 180 -17.61 -35.28 -25.55
CA TYR A 180 -17.78 -36.58 -24.90
C TYR A 180 -16.51 -37.10 -24.22
N LEU A 181 -15.33 -36.76 -24.78
CA LEU A 181 -14.05 -37.27 -24.28
C LEU A 181 -13.55 -36.50 -23.05
N MET A 182 -13.84 -35.20 -22.92
CA MET A 182 -13.33 -34.31 -21.84
C MET A 182 -11.90 -34.66 -21.39
N ASN A 183 -10.94 -34.66 -22.32
CA ASN A 183 -9.59 -35.15 -22.07
C ASN A 183 -8.85 -34.25 -21.07
N LEU A 184 -9.01 -32.92 -21.20
CA LEU A 184 -8.37 -31.98 -20.30
C LEU A 184 -8.95 -32.11 -18.89
N GLN A 185 -10.28 -32.18 -18.76
CA GLN A 185 -10.95 -32.40 -17.48
C GLN A 185 -10.39 -33.62 -16.74
N ARG A 186 -10.31 -34.78 -17.42
CA ARG A 186 -9.79 -36.03 -16.83
C ARG A 186 -8.35 -35.88 -16.34
N GLU A 187 -7.48 -35.27 -17.15
CA GLU A 187 -6.09 -35.03 -16.74
C GLU A 187 -6.01 -34.14 -15.48
N ILE A 188 -6.80 -33.07 -15.39
CA ILE A 188 -6.81 -32.20 -14.20
C ILE A 188 -7.37 -32.94 -12.98
N ASP A 189 -8.40 -33.75 -13.16
CA ASP A 189 -8.95 -34.58 -12.09
C ASP A 189 -7.90 -35.56 -11.53
N THR A 190 -7.08 -36.19 -12.40
CA THR A 190 -5.97 -37.03 -11.92
C THR A 190 -4.94 -36.25 -11.10
N ILE A 191 -4.65 -34.99 -11.47
CA ILE A 191 -3.74 -34.12 -10.70
C ILE A 191 -4.34 -33.81 -9.33
N ARG A 192 -5.65 -33.53 -9.28
CA ARG A 192 -6.40 -33.25 -8.04
C ARG A 192 -6.43 -34.45 -7.11
N GLU A 193 -6.71 -35.65 -7.61
CA GLU A 193 -6.73 -36.88 -6.81
C GLU A 193 -5.36 -37.18 -6.21
N ARG A 194 -4.28 -36.99 -6.96
CA ARG A 194 -2.91 -37.14 -6.44
C ARG A 194 -2.58 -36.15 -5.32
N LEU A 195 -3.12 -34.93 -5.39
CA LEU A 195 -2.96 -33.94 -4.33
C LEU A 195 -3.76 -34.32 -3.07
N ALA A 196 -4.99 -34.82 -3.23
CA ALA A 196 -5.85 -35.20 -2.12
C ALA A 196 -5.35 -36.45 -1.37
N GLY A 197 -4.79 -37.44 -2.09
CA GLY A 197 -4.27 -38.67 -1.48
C GLY A 197 -3.14 -38.47 -0.47
N ASP A 198 -2.42 -37.34 -0.55
CA ASP A 198 -1.32 -37.01 0.36
C ASP A 198 -1.77 -36.16 1.58
N ALA A 199 -3.01 -35.67 1.61
CA ALA A 199 -3.52 -34.70 2.60
C ALA A 199 -4.15 -35.37 3.86
N VAL A 200 -3.58 -36.46 4.35
CA VAL A 200 -4.23 -37.35 5.34
C VAL A 200 -4.31 -36.77 6.77
N THR A 201 -3.59 -35.68 7.11
CA THR A 201 -3.65 -35.12 8.47
C THR A 201 -3.48 -33.61 8.47
N SER A 202 -4.48 -32.89 9.02
CA SER A 202 -4.61 -31.43 9.19
C SER A 202 -5.22 -30.63 8.02
N ALA A 203 -5.96 -29.57 8.37
CA ALA A 203 -6.53 -28.61 7.43
C ALA A 203 -5.39 -27.92 6.66
N THR A 204 -5.22 -28.27 5.39
CA THR A 204 -4.12 -27.73 4.60
C THR A 204 -4.34 -26.24 4.32
N PRO A 205 -3.28 -25.42 4.42
CA PRO A 205 -3.38 -23.99 4.12
C PRO A 205 -3.60 -23.73 2.62
N THR A 206 -3.41 -24.76 1.78
CA THR A 206 -3.59 -24.71 0.32
C THR A 206 -4.73 -25.59 -0.16
N ALA A 207 -5.44 -25.15 -1.21
CA ALA A 207 -6.48 -25.92 -1.88
C ALA A 207 -6.40 -25.79 -3.42
N LEU A 208 -6.87 -26.82 -4.13
CA LEU A 208 -7.03 -26.81 -5.58
C LEU A 208 -8.52 -26.94 -5.92
N HIS A 209 -9.07 -25.95 -6.61
CA HIS A 209 -10.44 -25.92 -7.08
C HIS A 209 -10.47 -25.96 -8.61
N LEU A 210 -11.24 -26.89 -9.16
CA LEU A 210 -11.47 -27.00 -10.61
C LEU A 210 -12.88 -26.51 -10.93
N LEU A 211 -12.97 -25.48 -11.76
CA LEU A 211 -14.23 -24.88 -12.18
C LEU A 211 -14.30 -24.86 -13.70
N ARG A 212 -15.47 -25.15 -14.27
CA ARG A 212 -15.71 -25.04 -15.71
C ARG A 212 -16.19 -23.64 -16.06
N ALA A 213 -15.55 -23.01 -17.03
CA ALA A 213 -15.86 -21.62 -17.40
C ALA A 213 -17.32 -21.45 -17.88
N GLN A 214 -17.93 -22.49 -18.47
CA GLN A 214 -19.31 -22.44 -18.97
C GLN A 214 -20.36 -22.53 -17.86
N GLU A 215 -20.00 -22.99 -16.66
CA GLU A 215 -20.90 -23.09 -15.50
C GLU A 215 -20.85 -21.84 -14.61
N LEU A 216 -19.93 -20.93 -14.90
CA LEU A 216 -19.74 -19.71 -14.15
C LEU A 216 -20.54 -18.57 -14.76
N THR A 217 -21.19 -17.82 -13.90
CA THR A 217 -21.81 -16.55 -14.26
C THR A 217 -20.74 -15.50 -14.52
N LYS A 218 -21.11 -14.43 -15.23
CA LYS A 218 -20.18 -13.30 -15.50
C LYS A 218 -19.69 -12.63 -14.21
N GLU A 219 -20.55 -12.56 -13.19
CA GLU A 219 -20.23 -11.97 -11.89
C GLU A 219 -19.23 -12.82 -11.10
N GLU A 220 -19.35 -14.15 -11.17
CA GLU A 220 -18.39 -15.08 -10.55
C GLU A 220 -17.02 -15.00 -11.21
N ILE A 221 -16.98 -14.98 -12.55
CA ILE A 221 -15.74 -14.81 -13.30
C ILE A 221 -15.08 -13.45 -12.93
N SER A 222 -15.87 -12.37 -12.90
CA SER A 222 -15.38 -11.04 -12.54
C SER A 222 -14.83 -10.99 -11.10
N THR A 223 -15.53 -11.64 -10.16
CA THR A 223 -15.09 -11.76 -8.76
C THR A 223 -13.77 -12.51 -8.66
N LEU A 224 -13.64 -13.66 -9.32
CA LEU A 224 -12.41 -14.45 -9.36
C LEU A 224 -11.23 -13.64 -9.91
N HIS A 225 -11.42 -12.97 -11.04
CA HIS A 225 -10.38 -12.13 -11.63
C HIS A 225 -10.00 -10.95 -10.74
N THR A 226 -10.92 -10.42 -9.93
CA THR A 226 -10.66 -9.26 -9.07
C THR A 226 -9.91 -9.67 -7.80
N LEU A 227 -10.28 -10.81 -7.21
CA LEU A 227 -9.61 -11.33 -6.01
C LEU A 227 -8.24 -11.97 -6.31
N ALA A 228 -8.07 -12.61 -7.48
CA ALA A 228 -6.84 -13.28 -7.88
C ALA A 228 -5.60 -12.39 -7.78
N ARG A 229 -4.56 -12.86 -7.08
CA ARG A 229 -3.28 -12.16 -6.94
C ARG A 229 -2.39 -12.38 -8.16
N VAL A 230 -2.42 -13.60 -8.70
CA VAL A 230 -1.66 -14.01 -9.87
C VAL A 230 -2.62 -14.68 -10.84
N HIS A 231 -2.54 -14.29 -12.11
CA HIS A 231 -3.26 -14.94 -13.21
C HIS A 231 -2.25 -15.53 -14.19
N ILE A 232 -2.42 -16.80 -14.54
CA ILE A 232 -1.58 -17.47 -15.53
C ILE A 232 -2.50 -18.13 -16.55
N ASN A 233 -2.22 -17.91 -17.83
CA ASN A 233 -2.87 -18.62 -18.92
C ASN A 233 -1.99 -19.81 -19.32
N ALA A 234 -2.50 -21.03 -19.19
CA ALA A 234 -1.79 -22.25 -19.54
C ALA A 234 -1.87 -22.50 -21.06
N ASP A 235 -1.01 -21.81 -21.79
CA ASP A 235 -0.88 -21.88 -23.25
C ASP A 235 0.06 -23.01 -23.73
N GLY A 236 0.53 -23.85 -22.82
CA GLY A 236 1.45 -24.95 -23.08
C GLY A 236 2.91 -24.63 -22.79
N ARG A 237 3.26 -23.37 -22.50
CA ARG A 237 4.60 -22.99 -22.04
C ARG A 237 4.82 -23.40 -20.58
N PRO A 238 6.09 -23.64 -20.17
CA PRO A 238 6.40 -24.02 -18.79
C PRO A 238 6.22 -22.84 -17.82
N LEU A 239 6.05 -23.16 -16.52
CA LEU A 239 5.90 -22.17 -15.45
C LEU A 239 7.00 -21.10 -15.44
N THR A 240 8.25 -21.52 -15.67
CA THR A 240 9.42 -20.63 -15.64
C THR A 240 9.32 -19.52 -16.69
N HIS A 241 8.77 -19.82 -17.87
CA HIS A 241 8.59 -18.84 -18.94
C HIS A 241 7.57 -17.76 -18.56
N HIS A 242 6.39 -18.16 -18.07
CA HIS A 242 5.35 -17.20 -17.64
C HIS A 242 5.86 -16.26 -16.55
N LEU A 243 6.62 -16.81 -15.61
CA LEU A 243 7.16 -15.99 -14.54
C LEU A 243 8.31 -15.10 -14.99
N GLN A 244 9.17 -15.55 -15.91
CA GLN A 244 10.19 -14.69 -16.51
C GLN A 244 9.56 -13.51 -17.25
N GLU A 245 8.49 -13.73 -18.02
CA GLU A 245 7.71 -12.65 -18.65
C GLU A 245 7.13 -11.70 -17.59
N TRP A 246 6.57 -12.27 -16.52
CA TRP A 246 6.02 -11.48 -15.41
C TRP A 246 7.10 -10.63 -14.73
N ILE A 247 8.27 -11.19 -14.42
CA ILE A 247 9.42 -10.47 -13.85
C ILE A 247 9.91 -9.38 -14.81
N ALA A 248 10.11 -9.72 -16.09
CA ALA A 248 10.56 -8.77 -17.10
C ALA A 248 9.59 -7.59 -17.24
N SER A 249 8.28 -7.83 -17.15
CA SER A 249 7.28 -6.74 -17.16
C SER A 249 7.41 -5.82 -15.94
N HIS A 250 7.74 -6.36 -14.77
CA HIS A 250 7.98 -5.57 -13.56
C HIS A 250 9.30 -4.80 -13.62
N GLU A 251 10.35 -5.40 -14.17
CA GLU A 251 11.63 -4.74 -14.41
C GLU A 251 11.51 -3.61 -15.43
N ALA A 252 10.80 -3.83 -16.54
CA ALA A 252 10.49 -2.79 -17.52
C ALA A 252 9.68 -1.65 -16.88
N ALA A 253 8.67 -1.98 -16.08
CA ALA A 253 7.89 -1.00 -15.32
C ALA A 253 8.74 -0.22 -14.31
N LEU A 254 9.78 -0.83 -13.73
CA LEU A 254 10.73 -0.16 -12.84
C LEU A 254 11.66 0.77 -13.62
N LEU A 255 12.21 0.32 -14.74
CA LEU A 255 13.09 1.13 -15.60
C LEU A 255 12.36 2.36 -16.17
N GLU A 256 11.08 2.23 -16.54
CA GLU A 256 10.24 3.38 -16.90
C GLU A 256 10.14 4.42 -15.79
N ARG A 257 10.14 4.00 -14.51
CA ARG A 257 10.10 4.92 -13.37
C ARG A 257 11.42 5.62 -13.17
N ASP A 258 12.53 4.91 -13.32
CA ASP A 258 13.88 5.44 -13.13
C ASP A 258 14.26 6.49 -14.19
N ASN A 259 13.71 6.38 -15.41
CA ASN A 259 13.95 7.35 -16.48
C ASN A 259 13.35 8.75 -16.20
N ASN A 260 12.50 8.91 -15.19
CA ASN A 260 12.00 10.23 -14.78
C ASN A 260 12.92 10.85 -13.73
N ASP A 261 13.61 11.96 -14.09
CA ASP A 261 14.48 12.74 -13.18
C ASP A 261 13.86 12.91 -11.76
N PRO A 262 14.36 12.19 -10.75
CA PRO A 262 13.75 12.15 -9.43
C PRO A 262 14.08 13.39 -8.61
N VAL A 263 13.07 13.97 -7.95
CA VAL A 263 13.26 15.02 -6.95
C VAL A 263 13.18 14.39 -5.56
N ARG A 264 14.20 14.63 -4.75
CA ARG A 264 14.33 14.03 -3.42
C ARG A 264 13.85 15.01 -2.35
N ALA A 265 13.01 14.53 -1.43
CA ALA A 265 12.76 15.26 -0.20
C ALA A 265 14.00 15.17 0.71
N ALA A 266 14.29 16.27 1.39
CA ALA A 266 15.26 16.24 2.48
C ALA A 266 14.66 15.44 3.64
N SER A 267 15.28 14.33 4.00
CA SER A 267 14.98 13.62 5.24
C SER A 267 15.90 14.16 6.32
N ALA A 268 15.33 14.76 7.36
CA ALA A 268 16.10 15.21 8.50
C ALA A 268 16.24 14.06 9.50
N SER A 269 17.45 13.53 9.62
CA SER A 269 17.80 12.62 10.71
C SER A 269 18.95 13.22 11.52
N SER A 270 18.63 14.14 12.44
CA SER A 270 19.56 14.45 13.52
C SER A 270 19.16 13.69 14.79
N ARG A 271 20.10 12.96 15.38
CA ARG A 271 19.94 12.35 16.71
C ARG A 271 20.05 13.43 17.79
N ARG A 272 19.08 14.34 17.85
CA ARG A 272 19.01 15.36 18.89
C ARG A 272 18.05 14.91 19.98
N ALA A 273 18.35 15.29 21.22
CA ALA A 273 17.48 15.04 22.34
C ALA A 273 16.14 15.75 22.11
N ILE A 274 15.04 15.01 22.22
CA ILE A 274 13.69 15.54 22.09
C ILE A 274 13.25 16.07 23.45
N THR A 275 12.76 17.30 23.48
CA THR A 275 12.14 17.92 24.65
C THR A 275 10.63 17.90 24.49
N ALA A 276 9.90 17.62 25.58
CA ALA A 276 8.45 17.64 25.58
C ALA A 276 7.94 19.05 25.23
N THR A 277 7.00 19.14 24.29
CA THR A 277 6.33 20.41 24.01
C THR A 277 5.35 20.79 25.12
N THR A 278 5.12 22.09 25.26
CA THR A 278 4.06 22.64 26.13
C THR A 278 3.05 23.38 25.25
N GLY A 279 1.77 23.18 25.54
CA GLY A 279 0.67 23.82 24.83
C GLY A 279 -0.23 24.61 25.76
N ALA A 280 -1.01 25.52 25.19
CA ALA A 280 -1.97 26.34 25.92
C ALA A 280 -3.31 26.38 25.18
N PHE A 281 -4.39 26.41 25.94
CA PHE A 281 -5.72 26.69 25.39
C PHE A 281 -5.89 28.20 25.22
N ASP A 282 -6.35 28.61 24.04
CA ASP A 282 -6.84 29.96 23.83
C ASP A 282 -8.23 30.10 24.48
N PRO A 283 -8.39 30.96 25.49
CA PRO A 283 -9.66 31.13 26.20
C PRO A 283 -10.79 31.69 25.32
N ARG A 284 -10.48 32.31 24.18
CA ARG A 284 -11.50 32.87 23.27
C ARG A 284 -11.99 31.87 22.24
N THR A 285 -11.09 31.07 21.69
CA THR A 285 -11.42 30.13 20.59
C THR A 285 -11.58 28.69 21.08
N GLY A 286 -11.12 28.37 22.30
CA GLY A 286 -11.03 27.00 22.80
C GLY A 286 -9.97 26.16 22.09
N GLY A 287 -9.19 26.74 21.17
CA GLY A 287 -8.14 26.05 20.43
C GLY A 287 -6.92 25.78 21.30
N PHE A 288 -6.40 24.57 21.23
CA PHE A 288 -5.18 24.17 21.91
C PHE A 288 -3.97 24.34 20.99
N ALA A 289 -3.09 25.28 21.33
CA ALA A 289 -1.96 25.69 20.53
C ALA A 289 -0.62 25.27 21.14
N PHE A 290 0.28 24.72 20.33
CA PHE A 290 1.60 24.25 20.76
C PHE A 290 2.61 24.27 19.61
N ARG A 291 3.90 24.19 19.95
CA ARG A 291 5.00 24.20 18.97
C ARG A 291 5.55 22.81 18.73
N VAL A 292 5.89 22.53 17.47
CA VAL A 292 6.53 21.29 17.04
C VAL A 292 7.76 21.64 16.20
N SER A 293 8.89 21.02 16.49
CA SER A 293 10.11 21.14 15.70
C SER A 293 10.86 19.80 15.69
N GLU A 294 12.06 19.76 15.14
CA GLU A 294 12.91 18.56 15.21
C GLU A 294 13.30 18.20 16.66
N THR A 295 13.45 19.19 17.54
CA THR A 295 13.92 19.00 18.93
C THR A 295 12.84 19.18 19.99
N VAL A 296 11.68 19.71 19.62
CA VAL A 296 10.55 19.95 20.55
C VAL A 296 9.32 19.26 20.00
N ARG A 297 8.86 18.20 20.66
CA ARG A 297 7.67 17.42 20.24
C ARG A 297 6.91 16.88 21.44
N PRO A 298 5.62 16.58 21.30
CA PRO A 298 4.93 15.72 22.27
C PRO A 298 5.65 14.38 22.45
N MET A 299 5.68 13.85 23.68
CA MET A 299 6.24 12.51 23.96
C MET A 299 5.36 11.38 23.42
N ARG A 300 4.09 11.69 23.15
CA ARG A 300 3.10 10.84 22.47
C ARG A 300 2.33 11.73 21.50
N PRO A 301 1.91 11.22 20.33
CA PRO A 301 1.16 12.02 19.36
C PRO A 301 -0.05 12.69 20.00
N TRP A 302 -0.20 13.99 19.76
CA TRP A 302 -1.39 14.74 20.15
C TRP A 302 -2.30 14.81 18.94
N SER A 303 -3.52 14.31 19.09
CA SER A 303 -4.47 14.18 17.99
C SER A 303 -5.72 15.01 18.21
N ASN A 304 -6.35 15.36 17.09
CA ASN A 304 -7.67 15.94 17.03
C ASN A 304 -8.57 15.05 16.18
N VAL A 305 -9.79 14.83 16.65
CA VAL A 305 -10.79 14.03 15.94
C VAL A 305 -11.78 15.00 15.31
N LEU A 306 -11.82 15.03 13.98
CA LEU A 306 -12.72 15.86 13.20
C LEU A 306 -13.76 14.95 12.58
N ALA A 307 -15.04 15.08 12.95
CA ALA A 307 -16.07 14.17 12.47
C ALA A 307 -17.45 14.84 12.40
N ASN A 308 -18.29 14.26 11.55
CA ASN A 308 -19.73 14.45 11.46
C ASN A 308 -20.41 13.06 11.49
N PRO A 309 -21.74 12.94 11.35
CA PRO A 309 -22.42 11.65 11.40
C PRO A 309 -21.94 10.60 10.38
N ASP A 310 -21.50 11.04 9.21
CA ASP A 310 -21.21 10.17 8.05
C ASP A 310 -19.71 10.05 7.73
N PHE A 311 -18.84 10.86 8.34
CA PHE A 311 -17.42 10.94 8.00
C PHE A 311 -16.58 11.46 9.17
N GLY A 312 -15.34 11.00 9.26
CA GLY A 312 -14.38 11.65 10.13
C GLY A 312 -12.93 11.37 9.76
N CYS A 313 -12.03 12.06 10.43
CA CYS A 313 -10.61 11.81 10.40
C CYS A 313 -9.97 12.04 11.77
N VAL A 314 -8.95 11.26 12.07
CA VAL A 314 -8.00 11.55 13.15
C VAL A 314 -6.83 12.27 12.50
N LEU A 315 -6.43 13.41 13.07
CA LEU A 315 -5.27 14.16 12.63
C LEU A 315 -4.34 14.40 13.81
N THR A 316 -3.08 13.99 13.69
CA THR A 316 -2.04 14.22 14.68
C THR A 316 -1.33 15.55 14.46
N GLU A 317 -0.44 15.94 15.39
CA GLU A 317 0.39 17.12 15.23
C GLU A 317 1.34 17.03 14.03
N SER A 318 1.71 15.80 13.62
CA SER A 318 2.58 15.54 12.48
C SER A 318 1.85 15.70 11.12
N GLY A 319 0.53 15.88 11.15
CA GLY A 319 -0.34 15.80 9.98
C GLY A 319 -0.63 14.37 9.53
N GLY A 320 -0.36 13.39 10.40
CA GLY A 320 -0.68 11.98 10.23
C GLY A 320 -2.11 11.63 10.58
N GLY A 321 -2.34 10.34 10.86
CA GLY A 321 -3.66 9.76 11.09
C GLY A 321 -4.33 9.27 9.80
N TYR A 322 -5.66 9.13 9.86
CA TYR A 322 -6.46 8.48 8.81
C TYR A 322 -7.87 9.06 8.74
N SER A 323 -8.55 8.80 7.63
CA SER A 323 -9.92 9.24 7.33
C SER A 323 -10.83 8.03 7.10
N TRP A 324 -12.10 8.14 7.47
CA TRP A 324 -13.12 7.10 7.30
C TRP A 324 -14.48 7.69 6.91
N ALA A 325 -15.36 6.85 6.36
CA ALA A 325 -16.76 7.19 6.12
C ALA A 325 -17.69 6.16 6.78
N GLY A 326 -18.71 6.60 7.50
CA GLY A 326 -19.66 5.75 8.21
C GLY A 326 -19.05 5.07 9.44
N ASN A 327 -18.15 4.10 9.24
CA ASN A 327 -17.56 3.31 10.32
C ASN A 327 -16.04 3.49 10.41
N SER A 328 -15.53 4.01 11.53
CA SER A 328 -14.10 4.27 11.73
C SER A 328 -13.21 3.03 11.75
N ARG A 329 -13.77 1.85 12.00
CA ARG A 329 -13.03 0.59 12.00
C ARG A 329 -13.08 -0.12 10.65
N LEU A 330 -14.28 -0.23 10.08
CA LEU A 330 -14.55 -1.07 8.90
C LEU A 330 -14.43 -0.32 7.57
N HIS A 331 -14.64 0.99 7.56
CA HIS A 331 -14.78 1.80 6.34
C HIS A 331 -13.70 2.89 6.30
N GLN A 332 -12.46 2.47 6.52
CA GLN A 332 -11.31 3.37 6.43
C GLN A 332 -11.05 3.70 4.96
N ILE A 333 -10.87 4.99 4.68
CA ILE A 333 -10.57 5.50 3.34
C ILE A 333 -9.06 5.51 3.13
N THR A 334 -8.33 6.01 4.13
CA THR A 334 -6.87 6.07 4.19
C THR A 334 -6.34 5.18 5.32
N PRO A 335 -5.09 4.67 5.22
CA PRO A 335 -4.58 3.68 6.15
C PRO A 335 -4.42 4.22 7.56
N TRP A 336 -4.85 3.42 8.54
CA TRP A 336 -4.45 3.58 9.94
C TRP A 336 -3.22 2.72 10.26
N SER A 337 -2.36 3.24 11.14
CA SER A 337 -1.20 2.53 11.66
C SER A 337 -1.20 2.56 13.18
N ASN A 338 -0.85 1.42 13.79
CA ASN A 338 -0.59 1.28 15.23
C ASN A 338 0.91 1.14 15.52
N ASP A 339 1.75 1.84 14.76
CA ASP A 339 3.20 1.80 14.93
C ASP A 339 3.57 2.54 16.24
N PRO A 340 4.22 1.87 17.22
CA PRO A 340 4.58 2.50 18.48
C PRO A 340 5.77 3.46 18.38
N VAL A 341 6.48 3.47 17.24
CA VAL A 341 7.69 4.27 16.99
C VAL A 341 7.38 5.48 16.14
N SER A 342 6.55 5.31 15.10
CA SER A 342 6.30 6.33 14.09
C SER A 342 4.81 6.60 13.90
N ASP A 343 4.48 7.79 13.42
CA ASP A 343 3.13 8.16 13.00
C ASP A 343 3.10 8.29 11.47
N PRO A 344 3.03 7.16 10.73
CA PRO A 344 2.97 7.21 9.28
C PRO A 344 1.60 7.76 8.85
N SER A 345 1.62 8.83 8.05
CA SER A 345 0.41 9.37 7.43
C SER A 345 0.00 8.54 6.22
N GLY A 346 -1.31 8.41 5.97
CA GLY A 346 -1.85 7.97 4.67
C GLY A 346 -2.13 9.11 3.69
N GLU A 347 -1.93 10.36 4.13
CA GLU A 347 -2.22 11.58 3.38
C GLU A 347 -1.04 12.55 3.47
N TRP A 348 -0.49 12.95 2.34
CA TRP A 348 0.69 13.83 2.33
C TRP A 348 0.44 15.08 1.51
N TRP A 349 0.84 16.22 2.10
CA TRP A 349 0.80 17.52 1.49
C TRP A 349 2.22 18.06 1.42
N LEU A 350 2.78 18.12 0.21
CA LEU A 350 4.18 18.49 -0.03
C LEU A 350 4.25 19.73 -0.91
N LEU A 351 5.29 20.52 -0.69
CA LEU A 351 5.61 21.66 -1.52
C LEU A 351 7.00 21.47 -2.10
N GLN A 352 7.15 21.78 -3.38
CA GLN A 352 8.41 21.73 -4.09
C GLN A 352 8.72 23.11 -4.67
N ASP A 353 9.91 23.64 -4.39
CA ASP A 353 10.42 24.78 -5.13
C ASP A 353 10.95 24.29 -6.49
N SER A 354 10.33 24.74 -7.57
CA SER A 354 10.66 24.29 -8.93
C SER A 354 12.04 24.78 -9.40
N ARG A 355 12.60 25.84 -8.77
CA ARG A 355 13.91 26.38 -9.14
C ARG A 355 15.04 25.66 -8.41
N SER A 356 14.91 25.48 -7.09
CA SER A 356 15.93 24.80 -6.28
C SER A 356 15.77 23.27 -6.29
N GLY A 357 14.61 22.77 -6.70
CA GLY A 357 14.27 21.36 -6.64
C GLY A 357 13.94 20.86 -5.23
N VAL A 358 14.00 21.72 -4.20
CA VAL A 358 13.82 21.26 -2.81
C VAL A 358 12.36 20.92 -2.55
N LEU A 359 12.12 19.70 -2.07
CA LEU A 359 10.81 19.15 -1.68
C LEU A 359 10.75 18.99 -0.16
N TRP A 360 9.62 19.40 0.44
CA TRP A 360 9.36 19.26 1.88
C TRP A 360 7.86 19.11 2.15
N SER A 361 7.52 18.58 3.33
CA SER A 361 6.13 18.47 3.79
C SER A 361 5.66 19.74 4.47
N LEU A 362 4.38 20.05 4.25
CA LEU A 362 3.70 21.17 4.90
C LEU A 362 3.41 20.93 6.38
N THR A 363 3.46 19.67 6.82
CA THR A 363 3.23 19.25 8.21
C THR A 363 4.54 18.75 8.82
N PRO A 364 4.69 18.74 10.17
CA PRO A 364 5.93 18.35 10.82
C PRO A 364 6.11 16.82 10.88
N ASN A 365 5.98 16.12 9.75
CA ASN A 365 6.29 14.70 9.61
C ASN A 365 7.78 14.48 9.29
N ALA A 366 8.16 13.25 8.93
CA ALA A 366 9.54 12.86 8.61
C ALA A 366 10.16 13.64 7.42
N TRP A 367 9.35 14.27 6.57
CA TRP A 367 9.81 15.11 5.45
C TRP A 367 9.53 16.59 5.65
N GLY A 368 9.13 16.99 6.87
CA GLY A 368 9.08 18.39 7.25
C GLY A 368 10.47 19.03 7.20
N ASP A 369 10.50 20.35 7.07
CA ASP A 369 11.75 21.10 7.12
C ASP A 369 12.26 21.15 8.57
N ALA A 370 13.38 20.47 8.85
CA ALA A 370 13.98 20.45 10.19
C ALA A 370 14.43 21.81 10.70
N SER A 371 14.70 22.76 9.81
CA SER A 371 15.05 24.12 10.20
C SER A 371 13.84 24.96 10.62
N SER A 372 12.62 24.49 10.32
CA SER A 372 11.38 25.20 10.59
C SER A 372 10.75 24.77 11.92
N GLY A 373 10.30 25.75 12.71
CA GLY A 373 9.39 25.52 13.83
C GLY A 373 7.95 25.63 13.36
N TYR A 374 7.14 24.62 13.65
CA TYR A 374 5.74 24.54 13.31
C TYR A 374 4.88 24.96 14.50
N GLN A 375 3.84 25.74 14.23
CA GLN A 375 2.77 26.04 15.18
C GLN A 375 1.57 25.16 14.84
N VAL A 376 1.17 24.31 15.77
CA VAL A 376 -0.02 23.46 15.63
C VAL A 376 -1.11 24.01 16.54
N THR A 377 -2.34 24.07 16.04
CA THR A 377 -3.53 24.45 16.80
C THR A 377 -4.64 23.46 16.52
N HIS A 378 -5.00 22.67 17.51
CA HIS A 378 -6.17 21.80 17.47
C HIS A 378 -7.36 22.56 18.04
N ALA A 379 -8.36 22.83 17.22
CA ALA A 379 -9.59 23.50 17.61
C ALA A 379 -10.80 22.59 17.35
N GLN A 380 -11.95 22.97 17.87
CA GLN A 380 -13.20 22.27 17.55
C GLN A 380 -13.48 22.40 16.05
N GLY A 381 -13.63 21.25 15.37
CA GLY A 381 -13.94 21.19 13.94
C GLY A 381 -12.79 21.56 12.99
N SER A 382 -11.60 21.94 13.50
CA SER A 382 -10.45 22.18 12.63
C SER A 382 -9.10 21.98 13.32
N THR A 383 -8.08 21.67 12.52
CA THR A 383 -6.68 21.75 12.94
C THR A 383 -5.92 22.65 11.99
N ARG A 384 -5.14 23.58 12.54
CA ARG A 384 -4.26 24.47 11.79
C ARG A 384 -2.80 24.14 12.08
N ILE A 385 -1.99 24.04 11.03
CA ILE A 385 -0.54 23.89 11.11
C ILE A 385 0.09 25.02 10.29
N SER A 386 0.96 25.83 10.90
CA SER A 386 1.65 26.91 10.20
C SER A 386 3.15 26.92 10.46
N HIS A 387 3.92 27.39 9.48
CA HIS A 387 5.35 27.57 9.58
C HIS A 387 5.83 28.63 8.57
N ILE A 388 7.04 29.15 8.79
CA ILE A 388 7.69 30.10 7.88
C ILE A 388 9.02 29.51 7.43
N ARG A 389 9.25 29.50 6.11
CA ARG A 389 10.48 28.97 5.51
C ARG A 389 10.99 29.89 4.41
N GLY A 390 12.20 30.43 4.59
CA GLY A 390 12.90 31.21 3.54
C GLY A 390 12.05 32.34 2.93
N GLY A 391 11.31 33.07 3.78
CA GLY A 391 10.39 34.14 3.36
C GLY A 391 9.09 33.64 2.71
N LEU A 392 8.69 32.39 2.97
CA LEU A 392 7.38 31.84 2.61
C LEU A 392 6.65 31.45 3.89
N SER A 393 5.54 32.13 4.18
CA SER A 393 4.61 31.72 5.23
C SER A 393 3.64 30.70 4.64
N VAL A 394 3.48 29.58 5.35
CA VAL A 394 2.60 28.47 4.96
C VAL A 394 1.65 28.16 6.10
N GLU A 395 0.36 28.13 5.80
CA GLU A 395 -0.68 27.67 6.71
C GLU A 395 -1.49 26.55 6.03
N VAL A 396 -1.65 25.43 6.73
CA VAL A 396 -2.53 24.33 6.33
C VAL A 396 -3.63 24.21 7.37
N THR A 397 -4.89 24.26 6.94
CA THR A 397 -6.05 24.05 7.80
C THR A 397 -6.82 22.83 7.32
N PHE A 398 -7.05 21.89 8.23
CA PHE A 398 -7.84 20.68 8.02
C PHE A 398 -9.18 20.86 8.73
N CYS A 399 -10.28 20.56 8.04
CA CYS A 399 -11.61 20.53 8.64
C CYS A 399 -12.47 19.42 8.01
N VAL A 400 -13.52 19.03 8.72
CA VAL A 400 -14.57 18.15 8.19
C VAL A 400 -15.83 18.98 8.00
N GLY A 401 -16.50 18.81 6.86
CA GLY A 401 -17.76 19.49 6.55
C GLY A 401 -18.82 19.17 7.60
N GLN A 402 -19.66 20.14 7.95
CA GLN A 402 -20.62 19.98 9.03
C GLN A 402 -21.69 18.90 8.75
N GLU A 403 -22.18 18.86 7.51
CA GLU A 403 -23.25 17.95 7.06
C GLU A 403 -22.81 17.03 5.91
N SER A 404 -21.66 17.31 5.32
CA SER A 404 -21.16 16.62 4.13
C SER A 404 -19.97 15.75 4.49
N ALA A 405 -19.94 14.51 4.00
CA ALA A 405 -18.85 13.55 4.19
C ALA A 405 -17.54 13.97 3.48
N ILE A 406 -16.95 15.08 3.93
CA ILE A 406 -15.89 15.83 3.25
C ILE A 406 -14.84 16.23 4.26
N LYS A 407 -13.60 15.83 3.99
CA LYS A 407 -12.41 16.49 4.54
C LYS A 407 -11.99 17.60 3.59
N SER A 408 -11.89 18.83 4.09
CA SER A 408 -11.31 19.94 3.34
C SER A 408 -9.92 20.26 3.89
N VAL A 409 -8.97 20.48 2.97
CA VAL A 409 -7.61 20.88 3.28
C VAL A 409 -7.32 22.18 2.58
N ARG A 410 -7.31 23.26 3.35
CA ARG A 410 -7.02 24.61 2.87
C ARG A 410 -5.55 24.93 3.07
N ILE A 411 -4.87 25.27 1.98
CA ILE A 411 -3.45 25.63 2.00
C ILE A 411 -3.30 27.09 1.60
N ALA A 412 -2.89 27.93 2.54
CA ALA A 412 -2.60 29.33 2.32
C ALA A 412 -1.09 29.53 2.26
N LEU A 413 -0.62 30.10 1.15
CA LEU A 413 0.79 30.40 0.90
C LEU A 413 0.96 31.90 0.74
N HIS A 414 1.86 32.48 1.53
CA HIS A 414 2.17 33.90 1.46
C HIS A 414 3.68 34.11 1.31
N ASN A 415 4.08 34.62 0.14
CA ASN A 415 5.47 34.95 -0.15
C ASN A 415 5.79 36.33 0.43
N THR A 416 6.57 36.37 1.51
CA THR A 416 7.07 37.59 2.17
C THR A 416 8.46 38.00 1.67
N SER A 417 9.02 37.27 0.69
CA SER A 417 10.31 37.59 0.10
C SER A 417 10.19 38.54 -1.09
N GLU A 418 11.27 39.26 -1.37
CA GLU A 418 11.36 40.17 -2.52
C GLU A 418 11.43 39.44 -3.87
N ARG A 419 11.61 38.11 -3.86
CA ARG A 419 11.79 37.29 -5.07
C ARG A 419 10.54 36.48 -5.36
N THR A 420 10.14 36.44 -6.63
CA THR A 420 9.11 35.53 -7.12
C THR A 420 9.50 34.07 -6.89
N LYS A 421 8.63 33.30 -6.23
CA LYS A 421 8.81 31.86 -6.01
C LYS A 421 7.95 31.06 -6.98
N ARG A 422 8.52 30.00 -7.57
CA ARG A 422 7.81 29.02 -8.41
C ARG A 422 7.68 27.73 -7.62
N LEU A 423 6.47 27.45 -7.16
CA LEU A 423 6.20 26.33 -6.27
C LEU A 423 5.35 25.28 -7.01
N ARG A 424 5.51 24.01 -6.66
CA ARG A 424 4.64 22.91 -7.09
C ARG A 424 4.08 22.27 -5.83
N LEU A 425 2.76 22.36 -5.68
CA LEU A 425 2.02 21.70 -4.62
C LEU A 425 1.73 20.26 -5.04
N LEU A 426 1.90 19.32 -4.12
CA LEU A 426 1.68 17.89 -4.30
C LEU A 426 0.74 17.40 -3.19
N GLY A 427 -0.40 16.82 -3.58
CA GLY A 427 -1.31 16.12 -2.68
C GLY A 427 -1.29 14.62 -3.00
N LEU A 428 -1.07 13.80 -1.97
CA LEU A 428 -0.97 12.36 -2.05
C LEU A 428 -1.96 11.70 -1.08
N VAL A 429 -2.67 10.67 -1.53
CA VAL A 429 -3.63 9.94 -0.69
C VAL A 429 -3.52 8.44 -0.95
N GLU A 430 -3.08 7.65 0.04
CA GLU A 430 -3.11 6.18 -0.01
C GLU A 430 -4.53 5.68 0.24
N TRP A 431 -5.17 5.15 -0.81
CA TRP A 431 -6.52 4.56 -0.69
C TRP A 431 -6.43 3.11 -0.21
N ILE A 432 -7.11 2.79 0.89
CA ILE A 432 -7.32 1.41 1.33
C ILE A 432 -8.76 0.94 1.14
N MET A 433 -9.72 1.86 1.31
CA MET A 433 -11.15 1.62 1.11
C MET A 433 -11.67 0.32 1.78
N GLY A 434 -11.31 0.10 3.04
CA GLY A 434 -11.57 -1.15 3.74
C GLY A 434 -10.94 -1.20 5.13
N ALA A 435 -11.15 -2.28 5.88
CA ALA A 435 -10.59 -2.43 7.23
C ALA A 435 -9.12 -2.89 7.18
N GLN A 436 -8.78 -3.70 6.18
CA GLN A 436 -7.44 -4.25 6.00
C GLN A 436 -6.79 -3.67 4.75
N ARG A 437 -5.47 -3.50 4.80
CA ARG A 437 -4.69 -3.07 3.63
C ARG A 437 -4.79 -4.03 2.44
N SER A 438 -5.15 -5.30 2.67
CA SER A 438 -5.39 -6.31 1.62
C SER A 438 -6.66 -6.03 0.79
N GLU A 439 -7.64 -5.29 1.32
CA GLU A 439 -8.89 -4.93 0.65
C GLU A 439 -8.68 -3.88 -0.45
N ARG A 440 -7.55 -3.18 -0.45
CA ARG A 440 -7.18 -2.27 -1.57
C ARG A 440 -7.06 -3.00 -2.92
N ASN A 441 -6.86 -4.32 -2.90
CA ASN A 441 -6.69 -5.13 -4.10
C ASN A 441 -7.96 -5.24 -4.95
N THR A 442 -9.11 -4.91 -4.37
CA THR A 442 -10.41 -4.87 -5.04
C THR A 442 -10.83 -3.43 -5.36
N CYS A 443 -9.95 -2.45 -5.15
CA CYS A 443 -10.21 -1.07 -5.51
C CYS A 443 -9.95 -0.80 -6.99
N LEU A 444 -10.88 -0.08 -7.61
CA LEU A 444 -10.74 0.45 -8.96
C LEU A 444 -10.46 1.95 -8.89
N THR A 445 -9.41 2.41 -9.57
CA THR A 445 -9.11 3.84 -9.67
C THR A 445 -9.48 4.38 -11.05
N SER A 446 -10.05 5.58 -11.08
CA SER A 446 -10.42 6.24 -12.33
C SER A 446 -10.29 7.76 -12.21
N MET A 447 -10.20 8.46 -13.35
CA MET A 447 -10.14 9.92 -13.39
C MET A 447 -11.36 10.47 -14.12
N GLN A 448 -11.98 11.51 -13.56
CA GLN A 448 -13.08 12.24 -14.19
C GLN A 448 -12.80 13.74 -14.23
N HIS A 449 -12.99 14.38 -15.38
CA HIS A 449 -13.09 15.83 -15.46
C HIS A 449 -14.55 16.25 -15.32
N ILE A 450 -14.82 17.16 -14.39
CA ILE A 450 -16.11 17.81 -14.25
C ILE A 450 -15.92 19.28 -14.64
N SER A 451 -16.66 19.72 -15.65
CA SER A 451 -16.77 21.13 -16.03
C SER A 451 -18.04 21.69 -15.42
N GLY A 452 -17.92 22.61 -14.47
CA GLY A 452 -19.05 23.31 -13.86
C GLY A 452 -19.00 24.82 -14.14
N MET A 453 -19.99 25.55 -13.61
CA MET A 453 -20.02 27.03 -13.70
C MET A 453 -18.78 27.71 -13.09
N GLN A 454 -18.08 27.04 -12.17
CA GLN A 454 -16.87 27.54 -11.50
C GLN A 454 -15.56 27.05 -12.16
N GLY A 455 -15.65 26.41 -13.33
CA GLY A 455 -14.52 25.96 -14.15
C GLY A 455 -14.30 24.44 -14.16
N ARG A 456 -13.13 24.00 -14.64
CA ARG A 456 -12.79 22.59 -14.88
C ARG A 456 -12.04 22.00 -13.68
N SER A 457 -12.65 21.04 -12.98
CA SER A 457 -11.99 20.28 -11.92
C SER A 457 -11.64 18.87 -12.41
N THR A 458 -10.39 18.46 -12.23
CA THR A 458 -9.99 17.04 -12.32
C THR A 458 -10.37 16.36 -11.01
N ASN A 459 -10.96 15.17 -11.04
CA ASN A 459 -11.27 14.38 -9.86
C ASN A 459 -10.63 13.00 -10.02
N LEU A 460 -9.94 12.57 -8.98
CA LEU A 460 -9.32 11.26 -8.91
C LEU A 460 -10.18 10.39 -8.02
N LEU A 461 -10.76 9.33 -8.57
CA LEU A 461 -11.76 8.48 -7.94
C LEU A 461 -11.14 7.13 -7.57
N CYS A 462 -11.61 6.57 -6.46
CA CYS A 462 -11.30 5.21 -6.02
C CYS A 462 -12.60 4.55 -5.57
N THR A 463 -13.00 3.46 -6.23
CA THR A 463 -14.24 2.73 -5.95
C THR A 463 -13.91 1.35 -5.38
N GLN A 464 -14.51 1.00 -4.25
CA GLN A 464 -14.40 -0.35 -3.71
C GLN A 464 -15.35 -1.28 -4.47
N LEU A 465 -14.83 -2.28 -5.16
CA LEU A 465 -15.66 -3.24 -5.90
C LEU A 465 -16.24 -4.33 -4.99
N ALA A 466 -15.51 -4.67 -3.92
CA ALA A 466 -15.87 -5.74 -3.02
C ALA A 466 -17.10 -5.37 -2.19
N GLN A 467 -18.19 -6.12 -2.34
CA GLN A 467 -19.45 -5.87 -1.64
C GLN A 467 -19.49 -6.42 -0.20
N ASP A 468 -18.47 -7.18 0.19
CA ASP A 468 -18.27 -7.56 1.58
C ASP A 468 -18.01 -6.33 2.47
N GLY A 469 -18.53 -6.37 3.70
CA GLY A 469 -18.32 -5.29 4.68
C GLY A 469 -19.17 -4.02 4.48
N GLY A 470 -19.99 -3.93 3.43
CA GLY A 470 -20.93 -2.81 3.22
C GLY A 470 -20.31 -1.54 2.62
N PHE A 471 -19.05 -1.59 2.18
CA PHE A 471 -18.35 -0.49 1.50
C PHE A 471 -18.37 -0.63 -0.04
N GLY A 472 -18.86 -1.76 -0.56
CA GLY A 472 -18.87 -2.03 -1.99
C GLY A 472 -19.78 -1.08 -2.77
N GLY A 473 -19.27 -0.63 -3.92
CA GLY A 473 -19.88 0.40 -4.74
C GLY A 473 -19.62 1.83 -4.26
N SER A 474 -19.13 2.01 -3.02
CA SER A 474 -18.77 3.33 -2.52
C SER A 474 -17.53 3.85 -3.23
N THR A 475 -17.55 5.15 -3.55
CA THR A 475 -16.46 5.83 -4.24
C THR A 475 -15.92 6.97 -3.40
N ALA A 476 -14.64 6.92 -3.05
CA ALA A 476 -13.92 8.05 -2.50
C ALA A 476 -13.24 8.82 -3.63
N PHE A 477 -12.86 10.07 -3.35
CA PHE A 477 -12.14 10.85 -4.33
C PHE A 477 -11.23 11.91 -3.73
N LEU A 478 -10.34 12.41 -4.58
CA LEU A 478 -9.47 13.54 -4.31
C LEU A 478 -9.70 14.61 -5.38
N SER A 479 -10.11 15.79 -4.93
CA SER A 479 -10.24 16.98 -5.77
C SER A 479 -9.38 18.13 -5.27
N LEU A 480 -9.12 19.09 -6.15
CA LEU A 480 -8.37 20.33 -5.93
C LEU A 480 -9.20 21.37 -6.67
N GLY A 481 -9.71 22.34 -5.94
CA GLY A 481 -10.46 23.44 -6.54
C GLY A 481 -9.54 24.35 -7.34
N GLN A 482 -10.14 25.03 -8.32
CA GLN A 482 -9.48 26.10 -9.04
C GLN A 482 -9.22 27.27 -8.09
N ALA A 483 -8.02 27.86 -8.16
CA ALA A 483 -7.81 29.14 -7.50
C ALA A 483 -8.52 30.21 -8.33
N LEU A 484 -9.19 31.15 -7.66
CA LEU A 484 -9.89 32.29 -8.25
C LEU A 484 -8.98 33.33 -8.95
N SER A 485 -7.75 32.97 -9.32
CA SER A 485 -6.86 33.89 -10.03
C SER A 485 -5.92 33.15 -10.99
N ASP A 486 -6.05 33.52 -12.27
CA ASP A 486 -5.01 33.86 -13.25
C ASP A 486 -3.66 33.10 -13.19
N VAL A 487 -3.71 31.78 -13.02
CA VAL A 487 -2.52 30.94 -13.11
C VAL A 487 -2.76 29.88 -14.19
N ASP A 488 -2.07 30.07 -15.32
CA ASP A 488 -1.81 29.10 -16.40
C ASP A 488 -1.02 27.88 -15.88
N GLY A 489 -1.57 27.20 -14.87
CA GLY A 489 -0.97 26.04 -14.24
C GLY A 489 -1.66 24.79 -14.73
N ASN A 490 -0.99 24.03 -15.61
CA ASN A 490 -1.48 22.71 -16.00
C ASN A 490 -1.48 21.78 -14.77
N VAL A 491 -2.63 21.14 -14.48
CA VAL A 491 -2.79 20.20 -13.37
C VAL A 491 -2.32 18.84 -13.86
N ASP A 492 -1.23 18.36 -13.29
CA ASP A 492 -0.63 17.06 -13.62
C ASP A 492 -0.96 16.08 -12.49
N TRP A 493 -1.35 14.85 -12.82
CA TRP A 493 -1.89 13.85 -11.90
C TRP A 493 -1.41 12.45 -12.28
N THR A 494 -1.44 11.51 -11.34
CA THR A 494 -1.30 10.07 -11.66
C THR A 494 -2.04 9.23 -10.63
N LEU A 495 -2.71 8.18 -11.10
CA LEU A 495 -3.31 7.13 -10.25
C LEU A 495 -2.38 5.93 -10.11
N ARG A 496 -1.31 5.88 -10.90
CA ARG A 496 -0.18 4.97 -10.72
C ARG A 496 0.85 5.66 -9.85
N PRO A 497 1.39 5.02 -8.80
CA PRO A 497 2.45 5.64 -8.07
C PRO A 497 3.70 5.73 -8.94
N PRO A 498 4.33 6.91 -8.96
CA PRO A 498 5.71 6.97 -9.37
C PRO A 498 6.56 6.22 -8.33
N GLY A 499 7.73 5.71 -8.70
CA GLY A 499 8.62 5.01 -7.78
C GLY A 499 9.10 5.94 -6.65
N VAL A 500 8.33 6.02 -5.56
CA VAL A 500 8.48 7.07 -4.55
C VAL A 500 9.46 6.70 -3.45
N LEU A 501 9.81 5.41 -3.37
CA LEU A 501 10.81 4.89 -2.46
C LEU A 501 11.77 3.98 -3.21
N GLN A 502 12.52 4.54 -4.17
CA GLN A 502 13.66 3.86 -4.79
C GLN A 502 14.80 3.62 -3.77
N HIS A 503 14.78 4.29 -2.61
CA HIS A 503 15.76 4.13 -1.54
C HIS A 503 15.09 4.08 -0.15
N PRO A 504 15.49 3.15 0.74
CA PRO A 504 14.88 3.03 2.07
C PRO A 504 15.00 4.36 2.84
N GLY A 505 13.85 4.95 3.17
CA GLY A 505 13.76 6.16 4.00
C GLY A 505 13.83 7.51 3.27
N GLN A 506 13.84 7.56 1.93
CA GLN A 506 13.87 8.82 1.18
C GLN A 506 12.70 8.95 0.20
N LEU A 507 11.88 9.99 0.39
CA LEU A 507 10.75 10.32 -0.48
C LEU A 507 11.26 10.90 -1.80
N VAL A 508 10.87 10.28 -2.91
CA VAL A 508 11.24 10.66 -4.27
C VAL A 508 9.97 10.98 -5.06
N VAL A 509 9.93 12.11 -5.76
CA VAL A 509 8.79 12.50 -6.60
C VAL A 509 9.29 12.85 -8.01
N PRO A 510 8.67 12.34 -9.09
CA PRO A 510 9.11 12.64 -10.44
C PRO A 510 8.75 14.07 -10.82
N ARG A 511 9.49 14.64 -11.77
CA ARG A 511 9.22 16.00 -12.28
C ARG A 511 7.84 16.16 -12.93
N ASN A 512 7.36 15.11 -13.61
CA ASN A 512 6.02 15.03 -14.21
C ASN A 512 5.36 13.71 -13.77
N LEU A 513 4.06 13.73 -13.50
CA LEU A 513 3.27 12.56 -13.08
C LEU A 513 2.71 11.77 -14.27
N GLY A 514 2.49 12.42 -15.42
CA GLY A 514 2.25 11.73 -16.69
C GLY A 514 0.83 11.23 -16.94
N GLU A 515 -0.15 11.65 -16.14
CA GLU A 515 -1.59 11.45 -16.36
C GLU A 515 -2.02 9.99 -16.60
N ARG A 516 -1.45 9.06 -15.83
CA ARG A 516 -1.66 7.61 -15.98
C ARG A 516 -2.80 7.07 -15.08
N ILE A 517 -3.55 6.09 -15.60
CA ILE A 517 -4.64 5.34 -14.94
C ILE A 517 -4.29 3.85 -14.93
N GLY A 518 -4.73 3.09 -13.93
CA GLY A 518 -4.87 1.64 -14.06
C GLY A 518 -5.46 0.93 -12.84
N GLU A 519 -5.82 -0.33 -13.02
CA GLU A 519 -6.48 -1.16 -12.00
C GLU A 519 -5.47 -1.83 -11.07
N GLY A 520 -5.70 -1.77 -9.76
CA GLY A 520 -4.84 -2.47 -8.78
C GLY A 520 -3.36 -2.09 -8.86
N LEU A 521 -3.06 -0.86 -9.27
CA LEU A 521 -1.69 -0.40 -9.44
C LEU A 521 -1.06 0.01 -8.09
N ASP A 522 -0.24 -0.92 -7.55
CA ASP A 522 1.18 -0.79 -7.14
C ASP A 522 1.56 -1.22 -5.69
N PRO A 523 2.82 -1.65 -5.44
CA PRO A 523 3.18 -2.55 -4.35
C PRO A 523 4.27 -1.96 -3.44
N VAL A 524 4.90 -2.80 -2.61
CA VAL A 524 6.17 -2.67 -1.85
C VAL A 524 5.92 -2.97 -0.34
N PRO A 525 6.86 -3.69 0.33
CA PRO A 525 6.63 -4.53 1.51
C PRO A 525 6.49 -3.67 2.81
N PRO A 526 6.35 -4.24 4.01
CA PRO A 526 6.04 -3.48 5.21
C PRO A 526 7.31 -2.73 5.61
N SER A 527 7.42 -1.50 5.13
CA SER A 527 8.32 -0.51 5.71
C SER A 527 7.45 0.56 6.35
N PRO A 528 7.86 1.16 7.48
CA PRO A 528 7.15 2.27 8.13
C PRO A 528 7.27 3.58 7.33
N SER A 529 7.43 3.49 6.01
CA SER A 529 7.67 4.60 5.08
C SER A 529 6.69 4.51 3.90
N PRO A 530 6.38 5.66 3.27
CA PRO A 530 5.12 5.97 2.61
C PRO A 530 4.88 5.07 1.40
N SER A 531 3.95 4.14 1.53
CA SER A 531 3.65 3.17 0.48
C SER A 531 2.41 3.59 -0.31
N ASP A 532 2.61 4.63 -1.12
CA ASP A 532 1.94 4.95 -2.37
C ASP A 532 0.40 5.09 -2.46
N GLY A 533 0.00 6.29 -2.87
CA GLY A 533 -1.37 6.72 -3.08
C GLY A 533 -1.63 7.35 -4.45
N CYS A 534 -2.77 8.00 -4.60
CA CYS A 534 -3.16 8.80 -5.74
C CYS A 534 -2.54 10.21 -5.66
N TRP A 535 -2.03 10.72 -6.79
CA TRP A 535 -1.20 11.92 -6.84
C TRP A 535 -1.87 13.05 -7.63
N ARG A 536 -1.78 14.26 -7.08
CA ARG A 536 -2.15 15.48 -7.82
C ARG A 536 -1.15 16.60 -7.60
N THR A 537 -0.77 17.28 -8.67
CA THR A 537 0.14 18.42 -8.62
C THR A 537 -0.44 19.68 -9.23
N ARG A 538 -0.03 20.82 -8.69
CA ARG A 538 -0.33 22.14 -9.25
C ARG A 538 0.88 23.04 -9.12
N ARG A 539 1.28 23.69 -10.22
CA ARG A 539 2.33 24.73 -10.21
C ARG A 539 1.69 26.08 -9.85
N ILE A 540 2.28 26.79 -8.90
CA ILE A 540 1.85 28.08 -8.39
C ILE A 540 3.02 29.06 -8.53
N ARG A 541 2.79 30.21 -9.17
CA ARG A 541 3.74 31.33 -9.23
C ARG A 541 3.25 32.41 -8.26
N LEU A 542 4.01 32.69 -7.20
CA LEU A 542 3.66 33.73 -6.24
C LEU A 542 4.45 35.00 -6.55
N GLN A 543 3.75 36.07 -6.95
CA GLN A 543 4.31 37.41 -7.07
C GLN A 543 4.34 38.09 -5.69
N PRO A 544 5.25 39.06 -5.44
CA PRO A 544 5.22 39.85 -4.23
C PRO A 544 3.90 40.63 -4.20
N TRP A 545 3.12 40.44 -3.12
CA TRP A 545 1.76 40.96 -2.90
C TRP A 545 0.65 40.28 -3.70
N THR A 546 0.02 39.27 -3.07
CA THR A 546 -1.40 38.85 -3.25
C THR A 546 -1.65 37.59 -2.41
N CYS A 547 -2.80 37.51 -1.74
CA CYS A 547 -3.22 36.36 -0.94
C CYS A 547 -3.97 35.39 -1.86
N SER A 548 -3.55 34.13 -1.96
CA SER A 548 -4.24 33.11 -2.78
C SER A 548 -4.91 32.08 -1.87
N HIS A 549 -6.21 31.85 -2.09
CA HIS A 549 -7.04 30.89 -1.36
C HIS A 549 -7.21 29.62 -2.22
N ILE A 550 -7.08 28.44 -1.60
CA ILE A 550 -7.25 27.14 -2.26
C ILE A 550 -8.26 26.34 -1.45
N ASP A 551 -9.45 26.15 -2.00
CA ASP A 551 -10.49 25.27 -1.46
C ASP A 551 -10.49 23.94 -2.23
N SER A 552 -10.54 22.81 -1.52
CA SER A 552 -10.75 21.48 -2.09
C SER A 552 -12.04 20.88 -1.51
N CYS A 553 -12.94 20.40 -2.39
CA CYS A 553 -14.29 19.94 -2.06
C CYS A 553 -14.50 18.46 -2.44
N LEU A 554 -15.12 17.66 -1.56
CA LEU A 554 -15.41 16.23 -1.74
C LEU A 554 -16.92 15.85 -1.81
N ARG A 555 -17.74 16.33 -2.74
CA ARG A 555 -19.13 15.80 -2.93
C ARG A 555 -19.26 14.28 -3.24
N ASN A 556 -19.88 13.53 -2.33
CA ASN A 556 -20.40 12.19 -2.57
C ASN A 556 -21.55 12.23 -3.62
N LEU A 557 -21.50 11.39 -4.65
CA LEU A 557 -22.57 11.21 -5.64
C LEU A 557 -23.34 9.93 -5.29
N ASP A 558 -24.30 10.03 -4.37
CA ASP A 558 -25.13 8.89 -4.00
C ASP A 558 -26.19 8.58 -5.07
N GLY A 559 -25.98 7.47 -5.76
CA GLY A 559 -27.02 6.76 -6.49
C GLY A 559 -27.77 5.80 -5.57
N ARG A 560 -28.98 6.22 -5.14
CA ARG A 560 -30.09 5.39 -4.62
C ARG A 560 -29.96 4.82 -3.19
N PHE A 561 -30.54 5.55 -2.23
CA PHE A 561 -31.31 4.92 -1.15
C PHE A 561 -32.71 5.56 -1.08
N ARG A 562 -33.72 4.89 -1.67
CA ARG A 562 -35.13 5.19 -1.39
C ARG A 562 -35.49 4.53 -0.06
N SER A 563 -35.60 5.31 1.01
CA SER A 563 -36.22 4.83 2.24
C SER A 563 -37.73 4.66 2.02
N LYS A 564 -38.21 3.42 2.13
CA LYS A 564 -39.62 3.15 2.37
C LYS A 564 -39.91 3.57 3.81
N ARG A 565 -40.75 4.58 3.97
CA ARG A 565 -41.48 4.86 5.22
C ARG A 565 -42.20 3.58 5.65
N LEU A 566 -41.90 3.08 6.84
CA LEU A 566 -42.82 2.26 7.62
C LEU A 566 -43.26 3.10 8.81
N LYS A 567 -44.56 3.40 8.82
CA LYS A 567 -45.29 4.00 9.94
C LYS A 567 -45.40 2.96 11.07
N ALA A 568 -45.09 3.37 12.28
CA ALA A 568 -45.98 3.29 13.45
C ALA A 568 -45.48 4.33 14.45
#